data_AF-A0AA36MNA4-F1
#
_entry.id   AF-A0AA36MNA4-F1
#
_cell.length_a   1.000
_cell.length_b   1.000
_cell.length_c   1.000
_cell.angle_alpha   90.00
_cell.angle_beta   90.00
_cell.angle_gamma   90.00
#
_symmetry.space_group_name_H-M   'P 1'
#
loop_
_entity.id
_entity.type
_entity.pdbx_description
1 polymer ?
#
loop_
_entity_poly.entity_id
_entity_poly.type
_entity_poly.pdbx_seq_one_letter_code
_entity_poly.pdbx_strand_id
1 'polypeptide(L)'
;MGVSVRWKEMPTPEILRCSLMELMLSVLSSGLQPSCFSEALDPPPKSRIDQAVTTLRATGAVEEGVRPADAVRWTREEEETWYVVTPVGLCLARLPCDVRLGKPGAQNALT
;
A
#
# COMPACT_ATOMS: atom_id res chain seq x y z
N MET A 1 43.93 26.76 -5.26
CA MET A 1 42.81 26.92 -4.30
C MET A 1 41.70 25.99 -4.76
N GLY A 2 41.54 24.84 -4.10
CA GLY A 2 40.52 23.85 -4.46
C GLY A 2 39.20 24.19 -3.79
N VAL A 3 38.14 24.34 -4.57
CA VAL A 3 36.78 24.56 -4.05
C VAL A 3 36.30 23.23 -3.47
N SER A 4 36.26 23.15 -2.12
CA SER A 4 35.68 22.01 -1.42
C SER A 4 34.16 22.08 -1.55
N VAL A 5 33.61 21.38 -2.55
CA VAL A 5 32.17 21.26 -2.74
C VAL A 5 31.62 20.40 -1.60
N ARG A 6 30.88 21.00 -0.66
CA ARG A 6 30.09 20.24 0.31
C ARG A 6 28.94 19.60 -0.44
N TRP A 7 29.00 18.29 -0.66
CA TRP A 7 27.85 17.51 -1.10
C TRP A 7 26.78 17.60 -0.02
N LYS A 8 25.69 18.31 -0.31
CA LYS A 8 24.53 18.36 0.56
C LYS A 8 23.79 17.04 0.37
N GLU A 9 23.83 16.19 1.38
CA GLU A 9 23.04 14.95 1.39
C GLU A 9 21.57 15.28 1.12
N MET A 10 21.00 14.60 0.12
CA MET A 10 19.57 14.71 -0.14
C MET A 10 18.80 13.98 0.96
N PRO A 11 17.67 14.52 1.43
CA PRO A 11 16.88 13.87 2.45
C PRO A 11 16.35 12.53 1.94
N THR A 12 16.33 11.53 2.82
CA THR A 12 15.74 10.22 2.49
C THR A 12 14.26 10.38 2.13
N PRO A 13 13.79 9.82 1.00
CA PRO A 13 12.40 9.87 0.56
C PRO A 13 11.40 9.34 1.61
N GLU A 14 10.21 9.93 1.67
CA GLU A 14 9.18 9.57 2.66
C GLU A 14 8.68 8.12 2.51
N ILE A 15 8.60 7.61 1.28
CA ILE A 15 8.24 6.22 0.99
C ILE A 15 9.17 5.20 1.69
N LEU A 16 10.41 5.61 1.97
CA LEU A 16 11.39 4.82 2.71
C LEU A 16 11.37 5.07 4.22
N ARG A 17 10.52 5.96 4.73
CA ARG A 17 10.48 6.38 6.15
C ARG A 17 9.14 6.13 6.84
N CYS A 18 8.04 6.16 6.09
CA CYS A 18 6.68 6.09 6.64
C CYS A 18 6.02 4.72 6.42
N SER A 19 4.87 4.52 7.09
CA SER A 19 3.99 3.38 6.85
C SER A 19 3.41 3.46 5.43
N LEU A 20 3.31 2.32 4.75
CA LEU A 20 2.77 2.24 3.40
C LEU A 20 1.27 1.93 3.37
N MET A 21 0.57 1.80 4.50
CA MET A 21 -0.83 1.32 4.50
C MET A 21 -1.78 2.19 3.65
N GLU A 22 -1.76 3.51 3.85
CA GLU A 22 -2.64 4.43 3.12
C GLU A 22 -2.29 4.47 1.64
N LEU A 23 -0.99 4.50 1.33
CA LEU A 23 -0.48 4.46 -0.04
C LEU A 23 -0.85 3.14 -0.72
N MET A 24 -0.67 2.00 -0.03
CA MET A 24 -1.03 0.67 -0.51
C MET A 24 -2.53 0.54 -0.76
N LEU A 25 -3.36 1.02 0.17
CA LEU A 25 -4.81 1.02 0.00
C LEU A 25 -5.23 1.90 -1.19
N SER A 26 -4.56 3.04 -1.40
CA SER A 26 -4.80 3.92 -2.54
C SER A 26 -4.40 3.27 -3.86
N VAL A 27 -3.21 2.64 -3.91
CA VAL A 27 -2.71 1.85 -5.04
C VAL A 27 -3.72 0.77 -5.42
N LEU A 28 -4.13 -0.05 -4.46
CA LEU A 28 -5.10 -1.12 -4.69
C LEU A 28 -6.47 -0.58 -5.12
N SER A 29 -6.92 0.53 -4.54
CA SER A 29 -8.21 1.17 -4.90
C SER A 29 -8.20 1.76 -6.31
N SER A 30 -7.02 2.09 -6.84
CA SER A 30 -6.84 2.51 -8.25
C SER A 30 -6.74 1.34 -9.24
N GLY A 31 -6.84 0.09 -8.77
CA GLY A 31 -6.73 -1.11 -9.60
C GLY A 31 -5.29 -1.57 -9.86
N LEU A 32 -4.31 -0.92 -9.23
CA LEU A 32 -2.90 -1.35 -9.26
C LEU A 32 -2.65 -2.45 -8.22
N GLN A 33 -1.50 -3.12 -8.32
CA GLN A 33 -1.08 -4.20 -7.41
C GLN A 33 0.24 -3.85 -6.71
N PRO A 34 0.59 -4.51 -5.59
CA PRO A 34 1.80 -4.22 -4.84
C PRO A 34 3.11 -4.28 -5.66
N SER A 35 3.15 -5.08 -6.73
CA SER A 35 4.30 -5.09 -7.65
C SER A 35 4.62 -3.73 -8.26
N CYS A 36 3.67 -2.79 -8.39
CA CYS A 36 3.96 -1.48 -8.97
C CYS A 36 4.99 -0.68 -8.15
N PHE A 37 5.22 -1.03 -6.89
CA PHE A 37 6.26 -0.40 -6.07
C PHE A 37 7.68 -0.68 -6.55
N SER A 38 7.92 -1.73 -7.35
CA SER A 38 9.23 -1.97 -7.97
C SER A 38 9.64 -0.86 -8.94
N GLU A 39 8.65 -0.20 -9.56
CA GLU A 39 8.84 0.84 -10.55
C GLU A 39 8.90 2.25 -9.95
N ALA A 40 8.84 2.37 -8.61
CA ALA A 40 9.01 3.66 -7.94
C ALA A 40 10.45 4.16 -8.10
N LEU A 41 10.65 5.49 -8.07
CA LEU A 41 11.98 6.11 -8.16
C LEU A 41 12.92 5.61 -7.04
N ASP A 42 12.36 5.44 -5.84
CA ASP A 42 13.02 4.88 -4.67
C ASP A 42 12.13 3.77 -4.08
N PRO A 43 12.23 2.53 -4.59
CA PRO A 43 11.34 1.43 -4.18
C PRO A 43 11.41 1.15 -2.68
N PRO A 44 10.27 1.02 -1.98
CA PRO A 44 10.29 0.58 -0.61
C PRO A 44 10.76 -0.88 -0.50
N PRO A 45 11.38 -1.28 0.62
CA PRO A 45 11.80 -2.65 0.83
C PRO A 45 10.57 -3.59 0.90
N LYS A 46 10.72 -4.81 0.35
CA LYS A 46 9.65 -5.82 0.29
C LYS A 46 8.99 -6.08 1.66
N SER A 47 9.78 -6.12 2.73
CA SER A 47 9.25 -6.31 4.09
C SER A 47 8.21 -5.27 4.51
N ARG A 48 8.31 -4.03 4.03
CA ARG A 48 7.31 -2.98 4.32
C ARG A 48 6.06 -3.12 3.45
N ILE A 49 6.22 -3.56 2.21
CA ILE A 49 5.11 -3.91 1.33
C ILE A 49 4.30 -5.04 1.96
N ASP A 50 4.97 -6.12 2.37
CA ASP A 50 4.36 -7.29 3.00
C ASP A 50 3.65 -6.92 4.31
N GLN A 51 4.27 -6.06 5.13
CA GLN A 51 3.67 -5.56 6.37
C GLN A 51 2.40 -4.75 6.11
N ALA A 52 2.38 -3.88 5.09
CA ALA A 52 1.22 -3.08 4.74
C ALA A 52 0.06 -3.98 4.25
N VAL A 53 0.35 -4.94 3.37
CA VAL A 53 -0.64 -5.93 2.89
C VAL A 53 -1.19 -6.75 4.06
N THR A 54 -0.32 -7.30 4.90
CA THR A 54 -0.73 -8.09 6.08
C THR A 54 -1.65 -7.29 7.00
N THR A 55 -1.34 -6.01 7.22
CA THR A 55 -2.15 -5.14 8.07
C THR A 55 -3.51 -4.86 7.43
N LEU A 56 -3.55 -4.53 6.14
CA LEU A 56 -4.81 -4.28 5.41
C LEU A 56 -5.70 -5.53 5.34
N ARG A 57 -5.11 -6.73 5.27
CA ARG A 57 -5.87 -7.98 5.37
C ARG A 57 -6.45 -8.18 6.77
N ALA A 58 -5.65 -7.92 7.81
CA ALA A 58 -6.10 -8.04 9.19
C ALA A 58 -7.23 -7.04 9.55
N THR A 59 -7.29 -5.89 8.87
CA THR A 59 -8.41 -4.94 9.01
C THR A 59 -9.63 -5.30 8.16
N GLY A 60 -9.51 -6.27 7.25
CA GLY A 60 -10.56 -6.64 6.29
C GLY A 60 -10.70 -5.64 5.14
N ALA A 61 -9.73 -4.74 4.95
CA ALA A 61 -9.75 -3.76 3.85
C ALA A 61 -9.41 -4.40 2.50
N VAL A 62 -8.65 -5.48 2.50
CA VAL A 62 -8.22 -6.19 1.28
C VAL A 62 -8.28 -7.70 1.47
N GLU A 63 -8.50 -8.41 0.39
CA GLU A 63 -8.53 -9.88 0.33
C GLU A 63 -7.80 -10.39 -0.90
N GLU A 64 -7.50 -11.70 -0.92
CA GLU A 64 -6.97 -12.34 -2.13
C GLU A 64 -8.13 -12.61 -3.08
N GLY A 65 -7.91 -12.38 -4.37
CA GLY A 65 -8.92 -12.60 -5.40
C GLY A 65 -8.35 -13.21 -6.66
N VAL A 66 -9.21 -13.32 -7.67
CA VAL A 66 -8.83 -13.84 -8.98
C VAL A 66 -8.25 -12.70 -9.81
N ARG A 67 -7.07 -12.92 -10.36
CA ARG A 67 -6.44 -12.00 -11.30
C ARG A 67 -7.30 -11.86 -12.58
N PRO A 68 -7.70 -10.64 -12.99
CA PRO A 68 -8.35 -10.41 -14.28
C PRO A 68 -7.45 -10.80 -15.46
N ALA A 69 -8.04 -11.34 -16.52
CA ALA A 69 -7.29 -11.79 -17.71
C ALA A 69 -6.59 -10.65 -18.45
N ASP A 70 -7.12 -9.43 -18.33
CA ASP A 70 -6.64 -8.18 -18.93
C ASP A 70 -5.73 -7.37 -17.99
N ALA A 71 -5.44 -7.87 -16.79
CA ALA A 71 -4.64 -7.15 -15.80
C ALA A 71 -3.20 -6.87 -16.28
N VAL A 72 -2.83 -5.59 -16.26
CA VAL A 72 -1.49 -5.10 -16.59
C VAL A 72 -0.42 -5.83 -15.78
N ARG A 73 0.61 -6.36 -16.46
CA ARG A 73 1.80 -6.96 -15.83
C ARG A 73 2.85 -5.87 -15.65
N TRP A 74 3.04 -5.43 -14.40
CA TRP A 74 4.11 -4.49 -14.07
C TRP A 74 5.48 -5.18 -13.99
N THR A 75 5.53 -6.45 -13.58
CA THR A 75 6.75 -7.26 -13.54
C THR A 75 6.61 -8.55 -14.38
N ARG A 76 7.76 -9.07 -14.85
CA ARG A 76 7.85 -10.25 -15.72
C ARG A 76 7.96 -11.57 -14.94
N GLU A 77 8.17 -11.51 -13.63
CA GLU A 77 8.44 -12.67 -12.78
C GLU A 77 7.44 -12.80 -11.64
N GLU A 78 7.03 -14.06 -11.48
CA GLU A 78 6.29 -14.71 -10.40
C GLU A 78 4.77 -14.48 -10.25
N GLU A 79 4.17 -15.58 -9.81
CA GLU A 79 2.77 -15.84 -9.53
C GLU A 79 2.32 -14.97 -8.35
N GLU A 80 2.21 -13.67 -8.59
CA GLU A 80 1.90 -12.72 -7.55
C GLU A 80 0.42 -12.84 -7.14
N THR A 81 0.21 -13.00 -5.83
CA THR A 81 -1.12 -12.98 -5.23
C THR A 81 -1.86 -11.72 -5.66
N TRP A 82 -3.04 -11.89 -6.24
CA TRP A 82 -3.87 -10.77 -6.65
C TRP A 82 -4.72 -10.30 -5.49
N TYR A 83 -4.64 -9.01 -5.17
CA TYR A 83 -5.41 -8.41 -4.09
C TYR A 83 -6.59 -7.60 -4.62
N VAL A 84 -7.74 -7.76 -3.96
CA VAL A 84 -8.98 -7.05 -4.24
C VAL A 84 -9.35 -6.20 -3.02
N VAL A 85 -9.74 -4.96 -3.26
CA VAL A 85 -10.22 -4.06 -2.20
C VAL A 85 -11.66 -4.43 -1.87
N THR A 86 -11.94 -4.67 -0.59
CA THR A 86 -13.28 -5.01 -0.12
C THR A 86 -14.17 -3.74 -0.04
N PRO A 87 -15.49 -3.87 0.14
CA PRO A 87 -16.34 -2.72 0.44
C PRO A 87 -15.88 -1.92 1.67
N VAL A 88 -15.33 -2.59 2.69
CA VAL A 88 -14.73 -1.94 3.87
C VAL A 88 -13.50 -1.15 3.46
N GLY A 89 -12.61 -1.73 2.64
CA GLY A 89 -11.42 -1.04 2.14
C GLY A 89 -11.77 0.20 1.31
N LEU A 90 -12.79 0.14 0.47
CA LEU A 90 -13.28 1.29 -0.32
C LEU A 90 -13.81 2.41 0.59
N CYS A 91 -14.52 2.07 1.66
CA CYS A 91 -14.95 3.05 2.65
C CYS A 91 -13.75 3.70 3.34
N LEU A 92 -12.76 2.91 3.76
CA LEU A 92 -11.56 3.42 4.43
C LEU A 92 -10.72 4.30 3.51
N ALA A 93 -10.61 3.97 2.21
CA ALA A 93 -9.89 4.76 1.22
C ALA A 93 -10.49 6.15 0.98
N ARG A 94 -11.76 6.36 1.35
CA ARG A 94 -12.49 7.63 1.20
C ARG A 94 -12.43 8.51 2.45
N LEU A 95 -11.92 8.00 3.57
CA LEU A 95 -11.80 8.76 4.80
C LEU A 95 -10.43 9.48 4.83
N PRO A 96 -10.38 10.78 5.19
CA PRO A 96 -9.12 11.47 5.44
C PRO A 96 -8.53 11.08 6.81
N CYS A 97 -8.54 9.78 7.13
CA CYS A 97 -8.16 9.24 8.44
C CYS A 97 -7.34 7.95 8.26
N ASP A 98 -6.38 7.72 9.17
CA ASP A 98 -5.57 6.51 9.20
C ASP A 98 -6.46 5.26 9.25
N VAL A 99 -6.22 4.33 8.32
CA VAL A 99 -6.95 3.06 8.13
C VAL A 99 -7.03 2.24 9.43
N ARG A 100 -6.09 2.43 10.36
CA ARG A 100 -6.05 1.79 11.68
C ARG A 100 -7.12 2.27 12.66
N LEU A 101 -7.75 3.41 12.39
CA LEU A 101 -8.81 3.98 13.24
C LEU A 101 -10.20 3.42 12.91
N GLY A 102 -10.33 2.58 11.87
CA GLY A 102 -11.58 2.07 11.32
C GLY A 102 -12.29 0.95 12.09
N LYS A 103 -11.95 0.66 13.36
CA LYS A 103 -12.77 -0.22 14.22
C LYS A 103 -13.41 0.52 15.40
N PRO A 104 -14.43 1.37 15.18
CA PRO A 104 -15.45 1.61 16.20
C PRO A 104 -16.41 0.41 16.24
N GLY A 105 -16.70 -0.10 17.43
CA GLY A 105 -17.49 -1.32 17.64
C GLY A 105 -18.87 -1.27 16.97
N ALA A 106 -19.07 -2.15 15.97
CA ALA A 106 -20.38 -2.51 15.44
C ALA A 106 -20.91 -3.77 16.15
N GLN A 107 -20.99 -3.71 17.47
CA GLN A 107 -21.75 -4.66 18.29
C GLN A 107 -22.69 -3.81 19.16
N ASN A 108 -23.99 -4.14 19.12
CA ASN A 108 -25.12 -3.55 19.87
C ASN A 108 -25.76 -2.28 19.32
N ALA A 109 -26.70 -2.47 18.40
CA ALA A 109 -27.93 -1.67 18.32
C ALA A 109 -29.08 -2.51 17.73
N LEU A 110 -29.36 -3.66 18.36
CA LEU A 110 -30.62 -4.39 18.22
C LEU A 110 -30.97 -4.98 19.59
N THR A 111 -31.50 -4.16 20.49
CA THR A 111 -32.51 -4.55 21.49
C THR A 111 -33.19 -3.30 22.04
#